data_AF-A0AA40E4N9-F1
#
_entry.id   AF-A0AA40E4N9-F1
#
_cell.length_a   1.000
_cell.length_b   1.000
_cell.length_c   1.000
_cell.angle_alpha   90.00
_cell.angle_beta   90.00
_cell.angle_gamma   90.00
#
_symmetry.space_group_name_H-M   'P 1'
#
loop_
_entity.id
_entity.type
_entity.pdbx_description
1 polymer ?
#
loop_
_entity_poly.entity_id
_entity_poly.type
_entity_poly.pdbx_seq_one_letter_code
_entity_poly.pdbx_strand_id
1 'polypeptide(L)'
;MMVKIAISLLLAALVPSVVTSPITPQPLLVQSRAVNPPTALPQKATANDLRWQPSLDFDTDGCYNVPAVDAEGNIAVGLPTNFAGLSSDCRDLSDLNNNNVYSRQRCNSNGWCFYLYDYYFEKDVSLANFFVGTGHTHDWEHVGVWVKDGQAQYVAASQHGNYEVRPASSVRWDGEHPKMVYHKDGLSTHCFRFADAGDDAIENHKGIWFRGSLISYNGFPAGIRDKLFAHDFGKATIAIKDSSFPGDITRAKPAAISFDANTDYDSPDTFPGSVYNGVQSAEWETVRITENHYSHSPAQHVTSEAMTCYEKNPGTGTNKTVSVTAGSNFTFVVGKSMTHPGPQHYYLAKVPTGKTAATFNGKGAVWFKIYQDGPSGLGTSTITWPSNRRSSPSSITSLSTKLNQSNSDLQH
;
A
#
# COMPACT_ATOMS: atom_id res chain seq x y z
N MET A 1 -28.65 86.90 49.97
CA MET A 1 -27.48 87.67 49.52
C MET A 1 -27.42 87.54 48.00
N MET A 2 -27.61 88.67 47.30
CA MET A 2 -27.72 88.75 45.85
C MET A 2 -26.42 88.35 45.15
N VAL A 3 -26.51 87.65 44.01
CA VAL A 3 -25.73 87.98 42.81
C VAL A 3 -26.60 87.69 41.58
N LYS A 4 -26.86 88.72 40.78
CA LYS A 4 -27.45 88.64 39.44
C LYS A 4 -26.37 88.22 38.44
N ILE A 5 -26.65 87.27 37.56
CA ILE A 5 -25.84 87.05 36.34
C ILE A 5 -26.80 86.98 35.15
N ALA A 6 -26.58 87.88 34.19
CA ALA A 6 -27.30 87.98 32.93
C ALA A 6 -26.92 86.84 31.99
N ILE A 7 -27.92 86.23 31.34
CA ILE A 7 -27.72 85.23 30.28
C ILE A 7 -27.80 85.97 28.95
N SER A 8 -26.65 86.14 28.28
CA SER A 8 -26.57 86.49 26.86
C SER A 8 -26.55 85.20 26.04
N LEU A 9 -27.58 84.97 25.22
CA LEU A 9 -27.55 83.93 24.18
C LEU A 9 -26.62 84.38 23.04
N LEU A 10 -25.47 83.71 22.89
CA LEU A 10 -24.70 83.69 21.65
C LEU A 10 -25.03 82.38 20.91
N LEU A 11 -25.67 82.48 19.74
CA LEU A 11 -25.79 81.37 18.80
C LEU A 11 -24.44 81.17 18.10
N ALA A 12 -23.68 80.15 18.50
CA ALA A 12 -22.51 79.70 17.75
C ALA A 12 -22.96 78.68 16.68
N ALA A 13 -22.83 79.05 15.41
CA ALA A 13 -23.02 78.11 14.30
C ALA A 13 -21.86 77.09 14.30
N LEU A 14 -22.14 75.84 14.66
CA LEU A 14 -21.22 74.73 14.41
C LEU A 14 -21.23 74.40 12.93
N VAL A 15 -20.10 74.65 12.26
CA VAL A 15 -19.82 74.08 10.94
C VAL A 15 -19.17 72.70 11.19
N PRO A 16 -19.74 71.58 10.73
CA PRO A 16 -19.11 70.28 10.89
C PRO A 16 -17.91 70.17 9.94
N SER A 17 -16.70 70.21 10.50
CA SER A 17 -15.48 69.85 9.77
C SER A 17 -15.43 68.34 9.60
N VAL A 18 -15.74 67.86 8.40
CA VAL A 18 -15.59 66.43 8.04
C VAL A 18 -14.09 66.16 7.85
N VAL A 19 -13.46 65.56 8.85
CA VAL A 19 -12.10 65.02 8.71
C VAL A 19 -12.22 63.68 8.00
N THR A 20 -11.98 63.68 6.69
CA THR A 20 -11.84 62.44 5.92
C THR A 20 -10.48 61.82 6.21
N SER A 21 -10.39 60.86 7.14
CA SER A 21 -9.24 59.96 7.20
C SER A 21 -9.30 59.01 5.99
N PRO A 22 -8.23 58.82 5.22
CA PRO A 22 -8.21 57.78 4.20
C PRO A 22 -8.33 56.43 4.90
N ILE A 23 -9.43 55.73 4.66
CA ILE A 23 -9.60 54.34 5.07
C ILE A 23 -8.60 53.56 4.24
N THR A 24 -7.47 53.16 4.83
CA THR A 24 -6.57 52.20 4.19
C THR A 24 -7.34 50.87 4.15
N PRO A 25 -7.65 50.30 2.97
CA PRO A 25 -8.30 49.00 2.91
C PRO A 25 -7.37 48.00 3.60
N GLN A 26 -7.80 47.45 4.74
CA GLN A 26 -7.16 46.23 5.23
C GLN A 26 -7.37 45.16 4.16
N PRO A 27 -6.33 44.40 3.78
CA PRO A 27 -6.53 43.28 2.88
C PRO A 27 -7.57 42.37 3.51
N LEU A 28 -8.69 42.19 2.80
CA LEU A 28 -9.66 41.16 3.12
C LEU A 28 -8.89 39.84 3.02
N LEU A 29 -8.60 39.20 4.15
CA LEU A 29 -8.12 37.83 4.18
C LEU A 29 -9.27 36.97 3.65
N VAL A 30 -9.29 36.78 2.33
CA VAL A 30 -10.07 35.71 1.72
C VAL A 30 -9.45 34.43 2.25
N GLN A 31 -10.08 33.81 3.26
CA GLN A 31 -9.79 32.42 3.58
C GLN A 31 -10.02 31.64 2.29
N SER A 32 -8.92 31.21 1.67
CA SER A 32 -8.97 30.29 0.53
C SER A 32 -9.84 29.11 0.96
N ARG A 33 -10.90 28.81 0.20
CA ARG A 33 -11.65 27.56 0.35
C ARG A 33 -10.64 26.42 0.52
N ALA A 34 -10.85 25.56 1.52
CA ALA A 34 -10.11 24.31 1.66
C ALA A 34 -10.12 23.59 0.30
N VAL A 35 -8.94 23.19 -0.17
CA VAL A 35 -8.81 22.46 -1.43
C VAL A 35 -9.25 21.04 -1.14
N ASN A 36 -10.26 20.55 -1.85
CA ASN A 36 -10.70 19.17 -1.69
C ASN A 36 -9.53 18.19 -1.95
N PRO A 37 -9.48 17.06 -1.23
CA PRO A 37 -8.50 16.03 -1.52
C PRO A 37 -8.64 15.50 -2.96
N PRO A 38 -7.57 14.93 -3.53
CA PRO A 38 -7.60 14.25 -4.83
C PRO A 38 -8.70 13.19 -4.90
N THR A 39 -9.15 12.86 -6.12
CA THR A 39 -10.14 11.80 -6.31
C THR A 39 -9.53 10.44 -5.97
N ALA A 40 -10.27 9.64 -5.21
CA ALA A 40 -9.83 8.33 -4.77
C ALA A 40 -9.49 7.41 -5.95
N LEU A 41 -8.36 6.71 -5.83
CA LEU A 41 -8.02 5.60 -6.69
C LEU A 41 -9.06 4.47 -6.50
N PRO A 42 -9.43 3.75 -7.58
CA PRO A 42 -10.25 2.56 -7.44
C PRO A 42 -9.51 1.48 -6.63
N GLN A 43 -10.26 0.71 -5.85
CA GLN A 43 -9.71 -0.42 -5.10
C GLN A 43 -8.96 -1.37 -6.03
N LYS A 44 -7.69 -1.64 -5.70
CA LYS A 44 -6.87 -2.63 -6.38
C LYS A 44 -5.94 -3.28 -5.36
N ALA A 45 -6.47 -4.32 -4.72
CA ALA A 45 -5.86 -4.95 -3.57
C ALA A 45 -5.81 -6.48 -3.68
N THR A 46 -4.84 -7.10 -3.02
CA THR A 46 -4.81 -8.56 -2.88
C THR A 46 -5.90 -9.02 -1.91
N ALA A 47 -6.29 -10.29 -1.99
CA ALA A 47 -7.29 -10.85 -1.09
C ALA A 47 -6.85 -10.80 0.38
N ASN A 48 -5.57 -11.03 0.67
CA ASN A 48 -5.07 -10.98 2.05
C ASN A 48 -4.96 -9.54 2.57
N ASP A 49 -4.55 -8.59 1.73
CA ASP A 49 -4.54 -7.18 2.15
C ASP A 49 -5.97 -6.69 2.46
N LEU A 50 -6.98 -7.15 1.73
CA LEU A 50 -8.38 -6.88 2.06
C LEU A 50 -8.85 -7.60 3.32
N ARG A 51 -8.46 -8.87 3.49
CA ARG A 51 -8.88 -9.73 4.61
C ARG A 51 -8.50 -9.14 5.97
N TRP A 52 -7.30 -8.58 6.09
CA TRP A 52 -6.79 -8.04 7.36
C TRP A 52 -6.94 -6.52 7.49
N GLN A 53 -7.60 -5.86 6.53
CA GLN A 53 -7.77 -4.41 6.54
C GLN A 53 -8.48 -3.97 7.83
N PRO A 54 -7.92 -3.04 8.61
CA PRO A 54 -8.56 -2.53 9.81
C PRO A 54 -9.93 -1.90 9.51
N SER A 55 -10.88 -2.12 10.40
CA SER A 55 -12.15 -1.40 10.39
C SER A 55 -12.03 -0.19 11.31
N LEU A 56 -12.32 0.98 10.77
CA LEU A 56 -12.09 2.25 11.44
C LEU A 56 -13.37 2.84 12.02
N ASP A 57 -13.22 3.45 13.19
CA ASP A 57 -14.02 4.60 13.56
C ASP A 57 -13.10 5.81 13.77
N PHE A 58 -13.70 7.00 13.89
CA PHE A 58 -12.99 8.25 14.03
C PHE A 58 -13.68 9.03 15.13
N ASP A 59 -12.96 9.36 16.20
CA ASP A 59 -13.51 10.23 17.23
C ASP A 59 -13.89 11.58 16.61
N THR A 60 -14.89 12.27 17.18
CA THR A 60 -15.37 13.57 16.67
C THR A 60 -14.31 14.68 16.62
N ASP A 61 -13.12 14.42 17.15
CA ASP A 61 -11.99 15.32 17.21
C ASP A 61 -10.93 15.12 16.13
N GLY A 62 -11.10 14.19 15.18
CA GLY A 62 -10.18 13.97 14.05
C GLY A 62 -10.78 14.22 12.67
N CYS A 63 -9.92 14.34 11.66
CA CYS A 63 -10.28 14.26 10.23
C CYS A 63 -10.64 12.83 9.82
N TYR A 64 -11.32 12.67 8.68
CA TYR A 64 -11.33 11.39 7.98
C TYR A 64 -10.03 11.20 7.19
N ASN A 65 -9.60 9.95 7.01
CA ASN A 65 -8.54 9.69 6.07
C ASN A 65 -9.05 9.90 4.64
N VAL A 66 -8.20 10.39 3.74
CA VAL A 66 -8.55 10.75 2.35
C VAL A 66 -7.44 10.30 1.38
N PRO A 67 -7.67 10.33 0.07
CA PRO A 67 -6.64 10.01 -0.92
C PRO A 67 -5.47 10.98 -0.85
N ALA A 68 -4.26 10.44 -0.77
CA ALA A 68 -3.04 11.24 -0.88
C ALA A 68 -2.66 11.54 -2.35
N VAL A 69 -3.22 10.79 -3.31
CA VAL A 69 -2.91 10.89 -4.73
C VAL A 69 -4.09 10.39 -5.59
N ASP A 70 -4.28 11.00 -6.77
CA ASP A 70 -5.25 10.54 -7.78
C ASP A 70 -4.61 9.77 -8.95
N ALA A 71 -5.42 9.39 -9.95
CA ALA A 71 -4.99 8.61 -11.11
C ALA A 71 -4.09 9.41 -12.07
N GLU A 72 -4.15 10.74 -12.02
CA GLU A 72 -3.32 11.67 -12.79
C GLU A 72 -1.98 11.93 -12.08
N GLY A 73 -1.91 11.63 -10.79
CA GLY A 73 -0.75 11.82 -9.93
C GLY A 73 -0.69 13.20 -9.29
N ASN A 74 -1.84 13.88 -9.15
CA ASN A 74 -1.94 15.06 -8.29
C ASN A 74 -1.87 14.60 -6.84
N ILE A 75 -0.99 15.22 -6.06
CA ILE A 75 -0.78 14.90 -4.64
C ILE A 75 -1.64 15.83 -3.78
N ALA A 76 -2.20 15.29 -2.71
CA ALA A 76 -2.98 16.06 -1.74
C ALA A 76 -2.15 17.19 -1.13
N VAL A 77 -2.65 18.41 -1.19
CA VAL A 77 -1.97 19.63 -0.70
C VAL A 77 -2.08 19.81 0.81
N GLY A 78 -2.94 19.03 1.47
CA GLY A 78 -3.21 19.11 2.90
C GLY A 78 -3.96 20.37 3.32
N LEU A 79 -4.22 20.49 4.62
CA LEU A 79 -4.93 21.62 5.20
C LEU A 79 -4.02 22.44 6.13
N PRO A 80 -4.28 23.75 6.27
CA PRO A 80 -3.57 24.58 7.23
C PRO A 80 -3.95 24.20 8.67
N THR A 81 -3.00 24.35 9.59
CA THR A 81 -3.19 24.05 11.02
C THR A 81 -3.44 25.29 11.87
N ASN A 82 -3.08 26.48 11.39
CA ASN A 82 -3.26 27.73 12.12
C ASN A 82 -4.73 28.15 12.13
N PHE A 83 -5.28 28.44 13.32
CA PHE A 83 -6.69 28.79 13.51
C PHE A 83 -7.68 27.75 12.96
N ALA A 84 -7.24 26.49 12.85
CA ALA A 84 -8.09 25.39 12.43
C ALA A 84 -8.64 24.64 13.66
N GLY A 85 -9.94 24.30 13.61
CA GLY A 85 -10.49 23.29 14.50
C GLY A 85 -9.95 21.91 14.14
N LEU A 86 -10.00 20.97 15.09
CA LEU A 86 -9.40 19.64 14.94
C LEU A 86 -9.98 18.89 13.72
N SER A 87 -11.30 18.93 13.56
CA SER A 87 -12.03 18.30 12.45
C SER A 87 -12.59 19.28 11.40
N SER A 88 -12.29 20.57 11.52
CA SER A 88 -12.82 21.58 10.59
C SER A 88 -12.31 21.33 9.18
N ASP A 89 -13.21 21.38 8.19
CA ASP A 89 -12.91 21.24 6.75
C ASP A 89 -12.34 19.88 6.30
N CYS A 90 -12.42 18.83 7.14
CA CYS A 90 -11.84 17.51 6.83
C CYS A 90 -12.64 16.30 7.39
N ARG A 91 -13.87 16.52 7.85
CA ARG A 91 -14.73 15.49 8.43
C ARG A 91 -16.11 15.51 7.79
N ASP A 92 -16.25 16.01 6.57
CA ASP A 92 -17.53 15.99 5.88
C ASP A 92 -17.82 14.58 5.34
N LEU A 93 -19.10 14.26 5.12
CA LEU A 93 -19.49 12.99 4.51
C LEU A 93 -18.85 12.79 3.11
N SER A 94 -18.55 13.87 2.40
CA SER A 94 -17.80 13.83 1.14
C SER A 94 -16.40 13.24 1.32
N ASP A 95 -15.72 13.58 2.42
CA ASP A 95 -14.37 13.08 2.72
C ASP A 95 -14.42 11.59 3.07
N LEU A 96 -15.42 11.17 3.86
CA LEU A 96 -15.64 9.75 4.16
C LEU A 96 -16.05 8.91 2.92
N ASN A 97 -16.62 9.56 1.90
CA ASN A 97 -16.96 8.92 0.63
C ASN A 97 -15.77 8.88 -0.33
N ASN A 98 -14.88 9.87 -0.27
CA ASN A 98 -13.66 9.94 -1.05
C ASN A 98 -12.47 9.47 -0.20
N ASN A 99 -12.25 8.16 -0.15
CA ASN A 99 -11.32 7.55 0.80
C ASN A 99 -10.42 6.49 0.14
N ASN A 100 -9.13 6.51 0.47
CA ASN A 100 -8.19 5.44 0.14
C ASN A 100 -7.44 4.96 1.38
N VAL A 101 -7.09 3.68 1.33
CA VAL A 101 -6.16 3.02 2.25
C VAL A 101 -5.05 2.39 1.41
N TYR A 102 -3.81 2.49 1.87
CA TYR A 102 -2.66 1.95 1.14
C TYR A 102 -2.05 0.81 1.95
N SER A 103 -1.60 -0.27 1.31
CA SER A 103 -1.06 -1.41 2.05
C SER A 103 0.21 -1.98 1.44
N ARG A 104 1.01 -2.62 2.30
CA ARG A 104 2.12 -3.47 1.89
C ARG A 104 2.28 -4.61 2.89
N GLN A 105 2.53 -5.80 2.35
CA GLN A 105 2.81 -7.00 3.14
C GLN A 105 4.26 -7.47 3.00
N ARG A 106 4.71 -8.25 3.99
CA ARG A 106 5.94 -9.06 3.96
C ARG A 106 5.72 -10.35 4.73
N CYS A 107 6.18 -11.47 4.20
CA CYS A 107 6.09 -12.77 4.86
C CYS A 107 7.48 -13.39 5.05
N ASN A 108 7.62 -14.35 5.96
CA ASN A 108 8.91 -14.90 6.38
C ASN A 108 8.89 -16.43 6.47
N SER A 109 10.09 -17.02 6.48
CA SER A 109 10.32 -18.48 6.35
C SER A 109 9.59 -19.38 7.33
N ASN A 110 9.18 -18.78 8.42
CA ASN A 110 8.61 -19.41 9.59
C ASN A 110 7.09 -19.21 9.71
N GLY A 111 6.43 -18.83 8.60
CA GLY A 111 4.98 -18.72 8.48
C GLY A 111 4.40 -17.40 9.02
N TRP A 112 5.25 -16.45 9.42
CA TRP A 112 4.81 -15.11 9.82
C TRP A 112 4.63 -14.23 8.60
N CYS A 113 3.56 -13.45 8.60
CA CYS A 113 3.30 -12.36 7.68
C CYS A 113 2.96 -11.09 8.46
N PHE A 114 3.38 -9.96 7.92
CA PHE A 114 3.01 -8.63 8.41
C PHE A 114 2.30 -7.88 7.29
N TYR A 115 1.12 -7.35 7.60
CA TYR A 115 0.32 -6.50 6.71
C TYR A 115 0.28 -5.11 7.31
N LEU A 116 0.85 -4.12 6.62
CA LEU A 116 0.86 -2.73 7.06
C LEU A 116 -0.09 -1.91 6.22
N TYR A 117 -0.91 -1.10 6.89
CA TYR A 117 -1.92 -0.23 6.31
C TYR A 117 -1.60 1.22 6.64
N ASP A 118 -1.48 2.06 5.61
CA ASP A 118 -1.22 3.50 5.72
C ASP A 118 -2.48 4.30 5.41
N TYR A 119 -2.73 5.31 6.23
CA TYR A 119 -3.86 6.22 6.17
C TYR A 119 -3.35 7.66 6.15
N TYR A 120 -3.75 8.42 5.14
CA TYR A 120 -3.40 9.83 5.01
C TYR A 120 -4.51 10.72 5.54
N PHE A 121 -4.14 11.72 6.34
CA PHE A 121 -5.03 12.79 6.77
C PHE A 121 -4.43 14.14 6.36
N GLU A 122 -5.27 15.12 6.05
CA GLU A 122 -4.81 16.38 5.46
C GLU A 122 -4.07 17.29 6.44
N LYS A 123 -4.28 17.08 7.74
CA LYS A 123 -3.63 17.82 8.83
C LYS A 123 -3.67 17.00 10.11
N ASP A 124 -2.81 17.40 11.04
CA ASP A 124 -2.87 17.02 12.44
C ASP A 124 -2.59 18.23 13.32
N VAL A 125 -3.54 18.52 14.21
CA VAL A 125 -3.55 19.69 15.09
C VAL A 125 -3.49 19.20 16.53
N SER A 126 -2.47 19.57 17.30
CA SER A 126 -2.33 19.20 18.73
C SER A 126 -3.10 20.13 19.68
N LEU A 127 -3.29 21.42 19.34
CA LEU A 127 -4.17 22.34 20.06
C LEU A 127 -5.01 23.17 19.10
N ALA A 128 -6.34 23.04 19.18
CA ALA A 128 -7.25 23.83 18.34
C ALA A 128 -7.24 25.32 18.71
N ASN A 129 -7.43 26.18 17.70
CA ASN A 129 -7.70 27.62 17.85
C ASN A 129 -6.62 28.46 18.57
N PHE A 130 -5.34 28.07 18.51
CA PHE A 130 -4.22 28.82 19.11
C PHE A 130 -3.23 29.39 18.06
N PHE A 131 -2.56 30.52 18.38
CA PHE A 131 -1.70 31.29 17.46
C PHE A 131 -0.33 30.64 17.16
N VAL A 132 0.13 29.71 18.00
CA VAL A 132 1.42 29.06 17.86
C VAL A 132 1.20 27.68 17.26
N GLY A 133 1.70 27.44 16.05
CA GLY A 133 1.48 26.22 15.26
C GLY A 133 1.94 24.95 15.97
N THR A 134 1.04 24.37 16.75
CA THR A 134 1.25 23.11 17.47
C THR A 134 0.61 21.99 16.64
N GLY A 135 1.09 21.76 15.42
CA GLY A 135 0.57 20.74 14.50
C GLY A 135 1.37 20.68 13.20
N HIS A 136 0.97 19.83 12.28
CA HIS A 136 1.52 19.77 10.92
C HIS A 136 0.44 19.60 9.85
N THR A 137 0.67 20.23 8.71
CA THR A 137 -0.03 19.89 7.47
C THR A 137 0.44 18.49 7.06
N HIS A 138 -0.51 17.67 6.63
CA HIS A 138 -0.37 16.23 6.42
C HIS A 138 -0.21 15.43 7.70
N ASP A 139 -0.78 14.23 7.69
CA ASP A 139 -0.56 13.21 8.67
C ASP A 139 -0.61 11.84 7.99
N TRP A 140 0.20 10.91 8.50
CA TRP A 140 0.27 9.54 8.02
C TRP A 140 0.31 8.63 9.24
N GLU A 141 -0.76 7.87 9.42
CA GLU A 141 -0.85 6.89 10.48
C GLU A 141 -0.99 5.48 9.92
N HIS A 142 -0.61 4.51 10.74
CA HIS A 142 -0.34 3.14 10.34
C HIS A 142 -0.97 2.14 11.29
N VAL A 143 -1.52 1.07 10.72
CA VAL A 143 -1.94 -0.11 11.49
C VAL A 143 -1.28 -1.34 10.87
N GLY A 144 -0.63 -2.14 11.69
CA GLY A 144 0.00 -3.38 11.31
C GLY A 144 -0.75 -4.60 11.84
N VAL A 145 -0.91 -5.65 11.04
CA VAL A 145 -1.47 -6.94 11.48
C VAL A 145 -0.43 -8.04 11.27
N TRP A 146 -0.02 -8.67 12.37
CA TRP A 146 0.86 -9.83 12.36
C TRP A 146 0.04 -11.10 12.31
N VAL A 147 0.25 -11.87 11.26
CA VAL A 147 -0.48 -13.10 10.95
C VAL A 147 0.48 -14.27 10.98
N LYS A 148 0.03 -15.38 11.56
CA LYS A 148 0.73 -16.65 11.48
C LYS A 148 -0.25 -17.75 11.09
N ASP A 149 0.12 -18.56 10.11
CA ASP A 149 -0.65 -19.72 9.68
C ASP A 149 -2.13 -19.38 9.36
N GLY A 150 -2.36 -18.22 8.74
CA GLY A 150 -3.68 -17.73 8.34
C GLY A 150 -4.55 -17.15 9.47
N GLN A 151 -3.96 -16.87 10.63
CA GLN A 151 -4.63 -16.30 11.81
C GLN A 151 -3.89 -15.06 12.31
N ALA A 152 -4.61 -13.97 12.58
CA ALA A 152 -4.02 -12.80 13.24
C ALA A 152 -3.58 -13.15 14.67
N GLN A 153 -2.35 -12.77 15.02
CA GLN A 153 -1.74 -13.02 16.33
C GLN A 153 -1.45 -11.73 17.09
N TYR A 154 -1.12 -10.64 16.38
CA TYR A 154 -0.90 -9.34 16.98
C TYR A 154 -1.39 -8.23 16.05
N VAL A 155 -1.72 -7.10 16.64
CA VAL A 155 -2.05 -5.86 15.93
C VAL A 155 -1.18 -4.75 16.52
N ALA A 156 -0.65 -3.91 15.65
CA ALA A 156 0.23 -2.79 15.97
C ALA A 156 -0.44 -1.49 15.53
N ALA A 157 -0.59 -0.53 16.43
CA ALA A 157 -1.15 0.80 16.15
C ALA A 157 -0.03 1.83 16.25
N SER A 158 0.17 2.67 15.22
CA SER A 158 1.17 3.74 15.28
C SER A 158 0.78 4.81 16.30
N GLN A 159 1.78 5.25 17.05
CA GLN A 159 1.71 6.32 18.04
C GLN A 159 3.02 7.09 18.01
N HIS A 160 2.99 8.30 17.45
CA HIS A 160 4.10 9.27 17.50
C HIS A 160 5.46 8.70 17.05
N GLY A 161 5.45 7.92 15.96
CA GLY A 161 6.66 7.31 15.38
C GLY A 161 7.07 5.95 15.98
N ASN A 162 6.30 5.43 16.94
CA ASN A 162 6.44 4.06 17.45
C ASN A 162 5.11 3.30 17.28
N TYR A 163 5.04 2.06 17.79
CA TYR A 163 3.82 1.25 17.75
C TYR A 163 3.45 0.73 19.13
N GLU A 164 2.17 0.86 19.49
CA GLU A 164 1.57 0.02 20.54
C GLU A 164 1.19 -1.32 19.92
N VAL A 165 1.74 -2.41 20.43
CA VAL A 165 1.50 -3.77 19.90
C VAL A 165 0.72 -4.58 20.92
N ARG A 166 -0.46 -5.08 20.52
CA ARG A 166 -1.31 -5.93 21.35
C ARG A 166 -1.46 -7.33 20.76
N PRO A 167 -1.53 -8.38 21.60
CA PRO A 167 -1.96 -9.69 21.13
C PRO A 167 -3.38 -9.62 20.60
N ALA A 168 -3.69 -10.38 19.54
CA ALA A 168 -5.00 -10.39 18.90
C ALA A 168 -6.14 -10.73 19.87
N SER A 169 -5.85 -11.49 20.93
CA SER A 169 -6.79 -11.83 22.00
C SER A 169 -7.24 -10.64 22.86
N SER A 170 -6.51 -9.52 22.85
CA SER A 170 -6.88 -8.29 23.55
C SER A 170 -7.37 -7.18 22.60
N VAL A 171 -7.66 -7.53 21.35
CA VAL A 171 -8.15 -6.62 20.32
C VAL A 171 -9.61 -6.96 20.02
N ARG A 172 -10.43 -5.94 19.77
CA ARG A 172 -11.81 -6.12 19.31
C ARG A 172 -11.82 -6.24 17.78
N TRP A 173 -12.73 -7.05 17.24
CA TRP A 173 -12.74 -7.41 15.82
C TRP A 173 -14.12 -7.18 15.19
N ASP A 174 -14.13 -6.75 13.93
CA ASP A 174 -15.24 -6.85 12.98
C ASP A 174 -14.92 -7.97 12.00
N GLY A 175 -15.38 -9.20 12.27
CA GLY A 175 -14.92 -10.38 11.54
C GLY A 175 -13.41 -10.60 11.70
N GLU A 176 -12.65 -10.49 10.62
CA GLU A 176 -11.17 -10.60 10.61
C GLU A 176 -10.46 -9.24 10.60
N HIS A 177 -11.22 -8.16 10.77
CA HIS A 177 -10.73 -6.79 10.73
C HIS A 177 -10.54 -6.25 12.16
N PRO A 178 -9.33 -5.84 12.57
CA PRO A 178 -9.17 -5.22 13.87
C PRO A 178 -9.93 -3.89 13.91
N LYS A 179 -10.66 -3.64 15.00
CA LYS A 179 -11.38 -2.38 15.23
C LYS A 179 -10.41 -1.34 15.80
N MET A 180 -10.19 -0.28 15.03
CA MET A 180 -9.23 0.79 15.35
C MET A 180 -9.93 2.14 15.33
N VAL A 181 -9.51 3.05 16.20
CA VAL A 181 -10.07 4.40 16.28
C VAL A 181 -8.98 5.42 16.06
N TYR A 182 -9.18 6.34 15.12
CA TYR A 182 -8.33 7.52 14.96
C TYR A 182 -8.84 8.62 15.89
N HIS A 183 -7.99 9.12 16.77
CA HIS A 183 -8.39 10.04 17.83
C HIS A 183 -7.28 11.03 18.22
N LYS A 184 -7.67 12.05 18.99
CA LYS A 184 -6.75 12.95 19.67
C LYS A 184 -6.11 12.31 20.90
N ASP A 185 -4.77 12.23 20.95
CA ASP A 185 -4.04 11.73 22.13
C ASP A 185 -3.78 12.83 23.17
N GLY A 186 -4.83 13.19 23.92
CA GLY A 186 -4.74 14.20 24.99
C GLY A 186 -4.24 15.56 24.47
N LEU A 187 -3.10 16.04 24.99
CA LEU A 187 -2.46 17.29 24.55
C LEU A 187 -1.49 17.10 23.37
N SER A 188 -1.31 15.86 22.90
CA SER A 188 -0.38 15.50 21.82
C SER A 188 -1.05 15.60 20.44
N THR A 189 -0.40 15.11 19.38
CA THR A 189 -0.90 14.89 18.02
C THR A 189 -1.92 13.74 17.93
N HIS A 190 -2.59 13.55 16.79
CA HIS A 190 -3.50 12.40 16.63
C HIS A 190 -2.73 11.08 16.54
N CYS A 191 -3.40 9.96 16.81
CA CYS A 191 -2.86 8.63 16.57
C CYS A 191 -3.98 7.58 16.49
N PHE A 192 -3.61 6.33 16.18
CA PHE A 192 -4.52 5.21 16.33
C PHE A 192 -4.50 4.65 17.75
N ARG A 193 -5.71 4.33 18.25
CA ARG A 193 -5.90 3.46 19.42
C ARG A 193 -6.73 2.23 19.09
N PHE A 194 -6.59 1.23 19.94
CA PHE A 194 -7.47 0.05 19.92
C PHE A 194 -8.86 0.44 20.42
N ALA A 195 -9.90 -0.01 19.71
CA ALA A 195 -11.27 0.21 20.13
C ALA A 195 -11.59 -0.49 21.46
N ASP A 196 -12.46 0.12 22.26
CA ASP A 196 -13.10 -0.47 23.42
C ASP A 196 -14.61 -0.71 23.18
N ALA A 197 -15.35 -1.02 24.25
CA ALA A 197 -16.78 -1.31 24.13
C ALA A 197 -17.65 -0.07 23.88
N GLY A 198 -17.19 1.12 24.29
CA GLY A 198 -17.87 2.39 24.06
C GLY A 198 -17.87 2.81 22.60
N ASP A 199 -16.81 2.45 21.85
CA ASP A 199 -16.66 2.78 20.43
C ASP A 199 -17.65 2.05 19.49
N ASP A 200 -18.48 1.14 20.01
CA ASP A 200 -19.62 0.65 19.22
C ASP A 200 -20.74 1.72 19.08
N ALA A 201 -20.65 2.83 19.83
CA ALA A 201 -21.37 4.07 19.57
C ALA A 201 -20.67 4.89 18.47
N ILE A 202 -20.70 4.34 17.26
CA ILE A 202 -19.89 4.79 16.11
C ILE A 202 -20.13 6.28 15.79
N GLU A 203 -19.04 7.06 15.72
CA GLU A 203 -19.09 8.53 15.59
C GLU A 203 -18.92 9.06 14.16
N ASN A 204 -18.55 8.19 13.20
CA ASN A 204 -18.43 8.61 11.81
C ASN A 204 -19.80 8.81 11.11
N HIS A 205 -19.82 9.63 10.05
CA HIS A 205 -21.03 10.01 9.32
C HIS A 205 -21.83 8.85 8.73
N LYS A 206 -21.23 7.66 8.57
CA LYS A 206 -21.92 6.47 8.06
C LYS A 206 -22.52 5.60 9.15
N GLY A 207 -22.15 5.79 10.42
CA GLY A 207 -22.60 4.97 11.54
C GLY A 207 -22.23 3.49 11.41
N ILE A 208 -21.11 3.19 10.73
CA ILE A 208 -20.58 1.84 10.53
C ILE A 208 -19.09 1.78 10.85
N TRP A 209 -18.61 0.60 11.24
CA TRP A 209 -17.18 0.30 11.24
C TRP A 209 -16.69 0.36 9.79
N PHE A 210 -15.95 1.41 9.46
CA PHE A 210 -15.71 1.83 8.09
C PHE A 210 -14.43 1.22 7.51
N ARG A 211 -14.50 0.81 6.23
CA ARG A 211 -13.36 0.36 5.43
C ARG A 211 -13.39 1.09 4.09
N GLY A 212 -12.31 1.80 3.77
CA GLY A 212 -12.14 2.52 2.51
C GLY A 212 -11.59 1.63 1.38
N SER A 213 -11.62 2.15 0.16
CA SER A 213 -11.05 1.49 -1.01
C SER A 213 -9.54 1.28 -0.83
N LEU A 214 -9.10 0.02 -0.86
CA LEU A 214 -7.71 -0.35 -0.58
C LEU A 214 -6.86 -0.49 -1.85
N ILE A 215 -5.64 0.03 -1.81
CA ILE A 215 -4.63 -0.10 -2.85
C ILE A 215 -3.41 -0.81 -2.27
N SER A 216 -3.16 -2.03 -2.75
CA SER A 216 -1.92 -2.75 -2.39
C SER A 216 -0.70 -2.08 -2.98
N TYR A 217 0.48 -2.40 -2.46
CA TYR A 217 1.76 -1.87 -2.91
C TYR A 217 1.95 -1.94 -4.44
N ASN A 218 1.49 -3.02 -5.08
CA ASN A 218 1.52 -3.19 -6.55
C ASN A 218 0.17 -2.89 -7.22
N GLY A 219 -0.81 -2.43 -6.46
CA GLY A 219 -2.13 -2.06 -6.95
C GLY A 219 -2.15 -0.70 -7.64
N PHE A 220 -1.21 0.19 -7.31
CA PHE A 220 -1.15 1.52 -7.90
C PHE A 220 -1.12 1.51 -9.44
N PRO A 221 -1.73 2.49 -10.12
CA PRO A 221 -1.49 2.71 -11.54
C PRO A 221 -0.01 3.00 -11.82
N ALA A 222 0.43 2.73 -13.05
CA ALA A 222 1.83 2.87 -13.44
C ALA A 222 2.36 4.29 -13.13
N GLY A 223 3.50 4.37 -12.44
CA GLY A 223 4.16 5.62 -12.07
C GLY A 223 3.52 6.40 -10.91
N ILE A 224 2.29 6.07 -10.48
CA ILE A 224 1.60 6.81 -9.41
C ILE A 224 2.23 6.55 -8.04
N ARG A 225 2.59 5.29 -7.76
CA ARG A 225 3.30 4.95 -6.51
C ARG A 225 4.62 5.71 -6.38
N ASP A 226 5.39 5.75 -7.47
CA ASP A 226 6.71 6.36 -7.47
C ASP A 226 6.60 7.89 -7.25
N LYS A 227 5.59 8.54 -7.86
CA LYS A 227 5.26 9.94 -7.57
C LYS A 227 4.89 10.16 -6.11
N LEU A 228 3.99 9.34 -5.56
CA LEU A 228 3.55 9.46 -4.16
C LEU A 228 4.72 9.29 -3.19
N PHE A 229 5.55 8.26 -3.38
CA PHE A 229 6.67 7.98 -2.48
C PHE A 229 7.84 8.95 -2.60
N ALA A 230 7.96 9.65 -3.73
CA ALA A 230 8.93 10.72 -3.92
C ALA A 230 8.49 12.05 -3.30
N HIS A 231 7.21 12.22 -2.97
CA HIS A 231 6.69 13.45 -2.40
C HIS A 231 7.12 13.64 -0.95
N ASP A 232 7.43 14.90 -0.59
CA ASP A 232 7.79 15.30 0.76
C ASP A 232 6.56 15.82 1.50
N PHE A 233 6.02 15.00 2.40
CA PHE A 233 4.91 15.35 3.29
C PHE A 233 5.38 16.05 4.59
N GLY A 234 6.60 16.58 4.60
CA GLY A 234 7.17 17.28 5.74
C GLY A 234 7.43 16.36 6.92
N LYS A 235 6.63 16.50 7.98
CA LYS A 235 6.79 15.69 9.21
C LYS A 235 6.11 14.32 9.11
N ALA A 236 5.12 14.18 8.23
CA ALA A 236 4.37 12.95 8.08
C ALA A 236 5.12 11.97 7.16
N THR A 237 5.14 10.69 7.51
CA THR A 237 5.90 9.67 6.78
C THR A 237 5.05 8.50 6.37
N ILE A 238 5.07 8.15 5.08
CA ILE A 238 4.52 6.88 4.57
C ILE A 238 5.38 5.74 5.13
N ALA A 239 4.77 4.74 5.77
CA ALA A 239 5.46 3.58 6.33
C ALA A 239 5.60 2.46 5.31
N ILE A 240 4.69 2.33 4.34
CA ILE A 240 4.79 1.30 3.30
C ILE A 240 5.85 1.58 2.22
N LYS A 241 6.45 2.78 2.18
CA LYS A 241 7.47 3.13 1.18
C LYS A 241 8.78 2.37 1.43
N ASP A 242 9.54 2.14 0.36
CA ASP A 242 10.74 1.29 0.39
C ASP A 242 11.76 1.67 1.47
N SER A 243 11.97 2.96 1.71
CA SER A 243 12.94 3.44 2.71
C SER A 243 12.46 3.33 4.16
N SER A 244 11.15 3.29 4.41
CA SER A 244 10.57 3.23 5.76
C SER A 244 10.24 1.80 6.18
N PHE A 245 9.74 1.00 5.25
CA PHE A 245 9.03 -0.25 5.53
C PHE A 245 9.79 -1.24 6.43
N PRO A 246 11.10 -1.55 6.21
CA PRO A 246 11.84 -2.42 7.13
C PRO A 246 11.96 -1.85 8.56
N GLY A 247 12.08 -0.52 8.68
CA GLY A 247 12.14 0.17 9.96
C GLY A 247 10.81 0.09 10.70
N ASP A 248 9.70 0.30 10.01
CA ASP A 248 8.34 0.18 10.55
C ASP A 248 8.02 -1.24 11.00
N ILE A 249 8.37 -2.25 10.19
CA ILE A 249 8.28 -3.66 10.60
C ILE A 249 9.04 -3.87 11.92
N THR A 250 10.27 -3.37 12.02
CA THR A 250 11.10 -3.56 13.20
C THR A 250 10.49 -2.94 14.45
N ARG A 251 9.90 -1.73 14.34
CA ARG A 251 9.22 -1.05 15.44
C ARG A 251 7.89 -1.73 15.83
N ALA A 252 7.15 -2.21 14.84
CA ALA A 252 5.86 -2.88 15.04
C ALA A 252 5.97 -4.36 15.48
N LYS A 253 7.18 -4.94 15.49
CA LYS A 253 7.39 -6.37 15.72
C LYS A 253 7.24 -6.76 17.19
N PRO A 254 6.36 -7.72 17.54
CA PRO A 254 6.37 -8.33 18.86
C PRO A 254 7.76 -8.88 19.22
N ALA A 255 8.21 -8.66 20.45
CA ALA A 255 9.51 -9.14 20.91
C ALA A 255 9.65 -10.67 20.82
N ALA A 256 8.53 -11.39 20.99
CA ALA A 256 8.48 -12.85 21.01
C ALA A 256 8.62 -13.52 19.63
N ILE A 257 8.57 -12.78 18.53
CA ILE A 257 8.59 -13.36 17.19
C ILE A 257 9.92 -13.12 16.47
N SER A 258 10.40 -14.15 15.76
CA SER A 258 11.50 -14.03 14.81
C SER A 258 10.95 -13.61 13.45
N PHE A 259 11.40 -12.48 12.93
CA PHE A 259 11.03 -11.99 11.61
C PHE A 259 12.16 -11.10 11.09
N ASP A 260 12.67 -11.43 9.90
CA ASP A 260 13.60 -10.59 9.18
C ASP A 260 12.82 -9.54 8.40
N ALA A 261 12.94 -8.30 8.88
CA ALA A 261 12.30 -7.14 8.29
C ALA A 261 12.81 -6.80 6.89
N ASN A 262 13.81 -7.48 6.34
CA ASN A 262 14.36 -7.25 4.99
C ASN A 262 14.10 -8.39 4.00
N THR A 263 13.61 -9.54 4.47
CA THR A 263 13.41 -10.74 3.65
C THR A 263 11.92 -11.02 3.43
N ASP A 264 11.54 -11.47 2.23
CA ASP A 264 10.18 -11.93 1.93
C ASP A 264 10.21 -13.43 1.54
N TYR A 265 9.34 -14.25 2.10
CA TYR A 265 9.36 -15.71 1.96
C TYR A 265 8.22 -16.29 1.12
N ASP A 266 7.10 -15.59 1.02
CA ASP A 266 5.92 -16.17 0.39
C ASP A 266 5.73 -15.63 -1.00
N SER A 267 6.28 -16.34 -1.98
CA SER A 267 5.57 -16.63 -3.22
C SER A 267 5.62 -18.13 -3.48
N PRO A 268 4.53 -18.88 -3.28
CA PRO A 268 4.54 -20.29 -3.63
C PRO A 268 4.64 -20.58 -5.14
N ASP A 269 4.43 -19.60 -6.04
CA ASP A 269 4.35 -19.89 -7.49
C ASP A 269 5.08 -18.87 -8.38
N THR A 270 6.07 -18.17 -7.85
CA THR A 270 7.05 -17.49 -8.70
C THR A 270 8.30 -18.35 -8.85
N PHE A 271 8.93 -18.20 -10.01
CA PHE A 271 10.18 -18.87 -10.37
C PHE A 271 11.30 -17.83 -10.45
N PRO A 272 11.74 -17.23 -9.32
CA PRO A 272 12.62 -16.08 -9.36
C PRO A 272 14.01 -16.38 -9.92
N GLY A 273 14.44 -17.64 -10.02
CA GLY A 273 15.80 -17.94 -10.45
C GLY A 273 15.92 -19.22 -11.26
N SER A 274 17.16 -19.53 -11.62
CA SER A 274 17.51 -20.75 -12.35
C SER A 274 18.74 -21.43 -11.76
N VAL A 275 18.88 -22.73 -12.01
CA VAL A 275 20.07 -23.53 -11.75
C VAL A 275 20.54 -24.16 -13.05
N TYR A 276 21.80 -23.92 -13.40
CA TYR A 276 22.47 -24.54 -14.55
C TYR A 276 23.87 -25.02 -14.16
N ASN A 277 24.21 -26.27 -14.47
CA ASN A 277 25.48 -26.91 -14.07
C ASN A 277 25.81 -26.77 -12.56
N GLY A 278 24.79 -26.86 -11.70
CA GLY A 278 24.93 -26.72 -10.26
C GLY A 278 25.13 -25.29 -9.75
N VAL A 279 25.15 -24.29 -10.64
CA VAL A 279 25.22 -22.88 -10.28
C VAL A 279 23.83 -22.29 -10.26
N GLN A 280 23.41 -21.78 -9.10
CA GLN A 280 22.17 -21.03 -8.92
C GLN A 280 22.40 -19.55 -9.25
N SER A 281 21.46 -18.95 -9.98
CA SER A 281 21.45 -17.50 -10.25
C SER A 281 21.00 -16.70 -9.02
N ALA A 282 21.30 -15.40 -9.01
CA ALA A 282 20.57 -14.50 -8.12
C ALA A 282 19.08 -14.43 -8.54
N GLU A 283 18.23 -14.00 -7.62
CA GLU A 283 16.82 -13.76 -7.93
C GLU A 283 16.68 -12.72 -9.03
N TRP A 284 15.83 -13.04 -10.00
CA TRP A 284 15.47 -12.26 -11.17
C TRP A 284 16.64 -11.88 -12.10
N GLU A 285 17.80 -12.52 -11.92
CA GLU A 285 18.98 -12.30 -12.77
C GLU A 285 18.78 -12.90 -14.16
N THR A 286 18.30 -14.15 -14.20
CA THR A 286 18.16 -14.97 -15.39
C THR A 286 16.71 -15.30 -15.73
N VAL A 287 15.76 -14.88 -14.88
CA VAL A 287 14.31 -15.00 -15.09
C VAL A 287 13.69 -13.61 -15.04
N ARG A 288 12.69 -13.35 -15.91
CA ARG A 288 12.03 -12.04 -15.98
C ARG A 288 11.17 -11.85 -14.73
N ILE A 289 11.23 -10.65 -14.16
CA ILE A 289 10.38 -10.29 -13.02
C ILE A 289 8.93 -10.37 -13.45
N THR A 290 8.14 -11.17 -12.76
CA THR A 290 6.71 -11.30 -13.04
C THR A 290 5.91 -10.21 -12.35
N GLU A 291 4.74 -9.84 -12.91
CA GLU A 291 3.83 -8.85 -12.31
C GLU A 291 3.48 -9.23 -10.88
N ASN A 292 3.26 -10.52 -10.64
CA ASN A 292 2.94 -11.06 -9.33
C ASN A 292 4.14 -11.26 -8.38
N HIS A 293 5.34 -10.78 -8.70
CA HIS A 293 6.54 -10.99 -7.88
C HIS A 293 6.43 -10.53 -6.41
N TYR A 294 5.52 -9.61 -6.05
CA TYR A 294 5.15 -9.36 -4.64
C TYR A 294 3.69 -9.67 -4.30
N SER A 295 2.79 -9.75 -5.29
CA SER A 295 1.35 -9.96 -5.02
C SER A 295 0.92 -11.41 -5.05
N HIS A 296 1.72 -12.27 -5.71
CA HIS A 296 1.50 -13.71 -5.86
C HIS A 296 0.16 -14.06 -6.49
N SER A 297 -0.50 -13.08 -7.09
CA SER A 297 -1.79 -13.23 -7.75
C SER A 297 -1.65 -14.04 -9.04
N PRO A 298 -2.62 -14.89 -9.39
CA PRO A 298 -2.59 -15.63 -10.65
C PRO A 298 -2.93 -14.72 -11.83
N ALA A 299 -2.49 -15.11 -13.02
CA ALA A 299 -3.15 -14.66 -14.24
C ALA A 299 -4.56 -15.28 -14.28
N GLN A 300 -5.59 -14.43 -14.21
CA GLN A 300 -6.98 -14.89 -14.01
C GLN A 300 -7.68 -15.36 -15.29
N HIS A 301 -7.11 -15.05 -16.46
CA HIS A 301 -7.73 -15.36 -17.75
C HIS A 301 -6.70 -15.97 -18.71
N VAL A 302 -7.00 -17.18 -19.20
CA VAL A 302 -6.14 -17.91 -20.16
C VAL A 302 -6.00 -17.22 -21.52
N THR A 303 -6.87 -16.26 -21.81
CA THR A 303 -6.81 -15.42 -23.02
C THR A 303 -6.06 -14.11 -22.80
N SER A 304 -5.57 -13.85 -21.59
CA SER A 304 -4.85 -12.61 -21.29
C SER A 304 -3.48 -12.58 -21.95
N GLU A 305 -3.03 -11.39 -22.37
CA GLU A 305 -1.64 -11.19 -22.79
C GLU A 305 -0.64 -11.53 -21.66
N ALA A 306 -1.07 -11.47 -20.40
CA ALA A 306 -0.31 -11.89 -19.24
C ALA A 306 0.19 -13.35 -19.31
N MET A 307 -0.47 -14.20 -20.10
CA MET A 307 0.00 -15.57 -20.36
C MET A 307 1.33 -15.61 -21.12
N THR A 308 1.78 -14.48 -21.69
CA THR A 308 3.10 -14.34 -22.32
C THR A 308 4.07 -13.76 -21.30
N CYS A 309 4.88 -14.62 -20.67
CA CYS A 309 5.95 -14.29 -19.70
C CYS A 309 5.53 -13.62 -18.38
N TYR A 310 4.27 -13.23 -18.24
CA TYR A 310 3.68 -12.51 -17.10
C TYR A 310 4.55 -11.38 -16.53
N GLU A 311 5.22 -10.62 -17.40
CA GLU A 311 6.24 -9.64 -17.02
C GLU A 311 5.67 -8.45 -16.24
N LYS A 312 6.38 -8.03 -15.19
CA LYS A 312 6.11 -6.77 -14.47
C LYS A 312 6.19 -5.54 -15.40
N ASN A 313 7.16 -5.55 -16.30
CA ASN A 313 7.38 -4.50 -17.29
C ASN A 313 7.43 -5.13 -18.69
N PRO A 314 6.28 -5.22 -19.41
CA PRO A 314 6.22 -5.90 -20.69
C PRO A 314 7.27 -5.43 -21.71
N GLY A 315 7.96 -6.39 -22.33
CA GLY A 315 9.04 -6.14 -23.28
C GLY A 315 10.41 -5.93 -22.64
N THR A 316 10.51 -5.99 -21.31
CA THR A 316 11.78 -5.90 -20.59
C THR A 316 12.40 -7.29 -20.46
N GLY A 317 13.59 -7.45 -21.05
CA GLY A 317 14.38 -8.68 -20.92
C GLY A 317 14.90 -8.94 -19.51
N THR A 318 15.53 -10.09 -19.33
CA THR A 318 16.30 -10.39 -18.13
C THR A 318 17.61 -9.60 -18.13
N ASN A 319 18.18 -9.38 -16.93
CA ASN A 319 19.50 -8.77 -16.80
C ASN A 319 20.59 -9.63 -17.43
N LYS A 320 20.39 -10.95 -17.47
CA LYS A 320 21.34 -11.92 -17.98
C LYS A 320 20.64 -13.04 -18.74
N THR A 321 21.29 -13.51 -19.79
CA THR A 321 20.90 -14.71 -20.52
C THR A 321 21.89 -15.83 -20.20
N VAL A 322 21.40 -17.08 -20.17
CA VAL A 322 22.22 -18.26 -19.86
C VAL A 322 22.37 -19.08 -21.12
N SER A 323 23.62 -19.28 -21.57
CA SER A 323 23.91 -20.21 -22.66
C SER A 323 23.84 -21.64 -22.16
N VAL A 324 22.78 -22.37 -22.53
CA VAL A 324 22.54 -23.75 -22.12
C VAL A 324 23.05 -24.73 -23.17
N THR A 325 23.85 -25.71 -22.75
CA THR A 325 24.32 -26.79 -23.62
C THR A 325 23.20 -27.81 -23.85
N ALA A 326 23.10 -28.27 -25.09
CA ALA A 326 22.23 -29.34 -25.51
C ALA A 326 22.31 -30.59 -24.62
N GLY A 327 21.15 -31.06 -24.13
CA GLY A 327 21.06 -32.25 -23.30
C GLY A 327 21.48 -32.07 -21.85
N SER A 328 21.88 -30.85 -21.44
CA SER A 328 22.11 -30.52 -20.03
C SER A 328 20.81 -30.24 -19.29
N ASN A 329 20.83 -30.37 -17.96
CA ASN A 329 19.72 -30.00 -17.12
C ASN A 329 19.74 -28.49 -16.83
N PHE A 330 18.59 -27.85 -17.03
CA PHE A 330 18.30 -26.50 -16.57
C PHE A 330 17.08 -26.61 -15.65
N THR A 331 17.14 -26.01 -14.48
CA THR A 331 16.04 -26.06 -13.49
C THR A 331 15.69 -24.65 -13.06
N PHE A 332 14.44 -24.43 -12.69
CA PHE A 332 14.02 -23.16 -12.11
C PHE A 332 13.98 -23.27 -10.58
N VAL A 333 14.37 -22.18 -9.93
CA VAL A 333 14.24 -22.02 -8.49
C VAL A 333 12.81 -21.60 -8.23
N VAL A 334 12.08 -22.37 -7.43
CA VAL A 334 10.81 -21.93 -6.86
C VAL A 334 11.15 -21.10 -5.63
N GLY A 335 10.50 -19.94 -5.46
CA GLY A 335 10.80 -19.04 -4.34
C GLY A 335 10.79 -19.75 -2.98
N LYS A 336 9.84 -20.66 -2.77
CA LYS A 336 9.76 -21.49 -1.55
C LYS A 336 9.21 -22.89 -1.79
N SER A 337 7.94 -23.00 -2.20
CA SER A 337 7.29 -24.29 -2.47
C SER A 337 6.05 -24.10 -3.31
N MET A 338 5.82 -24.97 -4.29
CA MET A 338 4.59 -24.96 -5.07
C MET A 338 3.42 -25.47 -4.23
N THR A 339 2.49 -24.58 -3.87
CA THR A 339 1.34 -24.92 -3.01
C THR A 339 0.02 -24.97 -3.76
N HIS A 340 -0.03 -24.56 -5.03
CA HIS A 340 -1.23 -24.69 -5.86
C HIS A 340 -1.21 -26.01 -6.63
N PRO A 341 -2.09 -26.97 -6.28
CA PRO A 341 -2.24 -28.21 -7.02
C PRO A 341 -2.79 -27.92 -8.42
N GLY A 342 -2.05 -28.32 -9.45
CA GLY A 342 -2.45 -28.13 -10.83
C GLY A 342 -1.40 -28.66 -11.81
N PRO A 343 -1.77 -28.76 -13.10
CA PRO A 343 -0.86 -29.22 -14.13
C PRO A 343 0.23 -28.19 -14.36
N GLN A 344 1.46 -28.66 -14.51
CA GLN A 344 2.58 -27.89 -15.00
C GLN A 344 2.67 -28.06 -16.51
N HIS A 345 2.93 -26.96 -17.19
CA HIS A 345 3.23 -26.95 -18.61
C HIS A 345 4.49 -26.12 -18.82
N TYR A 346 5.42 -26.62 -19.64
CA TYR A 346 6.60 -25.86 -20.02
C TYR A 346 6.68 -25.75 -21.53
N TYR A 347 7.03 -24.55 -21.98
CA TYR A 347 7.14 -24.22 -23.39
C TYR A 347 8.52 -23.63 -23.68
N LEU A 348 8.94 -23.74 -24.93
CA LEU A 348 10.07 -23.02 -25.49
C LEU A 348 9.59 -22.13 -26.62
N ALA A 349 10.26 -21.00 -26.81
CA ALA A 349 10.05 -20.13 -27.95
C ALA A 349 11.29 -20.10 -28.84
N LYS A 350 11.10 -20.26 -30.15
CA LYS A 350 12.17 -19.93 -31.11
C LYS A 350 12.24 -18.41 -31.26
N VAL A 351 13.34 -17.80 -30.84
CA VAL A 351 13.55 -16.36 -31.00
C VAL A 351 13.51 -15.99 -32.50
N PRO A 352 12.66 -15.04 -32.91
CA PRO A 352 12.58 -14.61 -34.31
C PRO A 352 13.91 -14.02 -34.83
N THR A 353 14.14 -14.15 -36.13
CA THR A 353 15.30 -13.56 -36.82
C THR A 353 15.41 -12.06 -36.50
N GLY A 354 16.62 -11.60 -36.17
CA GLY A 354 16.87 -10.19 -35.81
C GLY A 354 16.56 -9.83 -34.36
N LYS A 355 16.15 -10.80 -33.53
CA LYS A 355 16.02 -10.64 -32.07
C LYS A 355 17.01 -11.55 -31.34
N THR A 356 17.21 -11.25 -30.08
CA THR A 356 17.94 -12.09 -29.12
C THR A 356 17.00 -12.51 -27.99
N ALA A 357 17.39 -13.53 -27.25
CA ALA A 357 16.83 -13.89 -25.94
C ALA A 357 16.47 -12.68 -25.05
N ALA A 358 17.44 -11.76 -24.92
CA ALA A 358 17.32 -10.57 -24.10
C ALA A 358 16.31 -9.52 -24.66
N THR A 359 16.04 -9.53 -25.97
CA THR A 359 15.22 -8.50 -26.65
C THR A 359 13.91 -9.03 -27.21
N PHE A 360 13.67 -10.34 -27.15
CA PHE A 360 12.43 -10.96 -27.55
C PHE A 360 11.36 -10.73 -26.47
N ASN A 361 10.14 -10.38 -26.87
CA ASN A 361 9.04 -10.05 -25.96
C ASN A 361 8.02 -11.20 -25.81
N GLY A 362 8.36 -12.41 -26.24
CA GLY A 362 7.48 -13.57 -26.14
C GLY A 362 6.34 -13.61 -27.17
N LYS A 363 6.11 -12.58 -27.99
CA LYS A 363 4.96 -12.57 -28.92
C LYS A 363 5.21 -13.36 -30.21
N GLY A 364 4.17 -14.00 -30.72
CA GLY A 364 4.14 -14.69 -32.02
C GLY A 364 3.92 -16.20 -31.92
N ALA A 365 3.60 -16.82 -33.07
CA ALA A 365 3.40 -18.27 -33.18
C ALA A 365 4.74 -19.03 -33.23
N VAL A 366 5.56 -18.87 -32.19
CA VAL A 366 6.91 -19.44 -32.09
C VAL A 366 7.11 -20.39 -30.92
N TRP A 367 6.03 -20.64 -30.18
CA TRP A 367 6.02 -21.45 -28.98
C TRP A 367 5.71 -22.91 -29.28
N PHE A 368 6.40 -23.81 -28.58
CA PHE A 368 6.14 -25.23 -28.62
C PHE A 368 6.28 -25.83 -27.22
N LYS A 369 5.37 -26.75 -26.86
CA LYS A 369 5.36 -27.42 -25.56
C LYS A 369 6.50 -28.43 -25.50
N ILE A 370 7.24 -28.43 -24.40
CA ILE A 370 8.32 -29.40 -24.13
C ILE A 370 8.01 -30.34 -22.97
N TYR A 371 7.06 -29.97 -22.10
CA TYR A 371 6.67 -30.78 -20.96
C TYR A 371 5.24 -30.50 -20.54
N GLN A 372 4.59 -31.53 -20.01
CA GLN A 372 3.40 -31.40 -19.20
C GLN A 372 3.34 -32.52 -18.15
N ASP A 373 2.77 -32.21 -17.00
CA ASP A 373 2.35 -33.22 -16.03
C ASP A 373 0.82 -33.23 -15.88
N GLY A 374 0.34 -34.14 -15.02
CA GLY A 374 -1.08 -34.30 -14.74
C GLY A 374 -1.30 -35.00 -13.40
N PRO A 375 -2.56 -35.00 -12.92
CA PRO A 375 -2.89 -35.61 -11.65
C PRO A 375 -2.86 -37.14 -11.75
N SER A 376 -2.53 -37.78 -10.64
CA SER A 376 -2.77 -39.21 -10.40
C SER A 376 -4.02 -39.38 -9.54
N GLY A 377 -4.61 -40.58 -9.55
CA GLY A 377 -5.81 -40.88 -8.76
C GLY A 377 -7.13 -40.33 -9.32
N LEU A 378 -7.18 -40.00 -10.62
CA LEU A 378 -8.42 -39.63 -11.31
C LEU A 378 -9.46 -40.75 -11.15
N GLY A 379 -10.69 -40.38 -10.72
CA GLY A 379 -11.76 -41.34 -10.45
C GLY A 379 -11.72 -42.00 -9.07
N THR A 380 -10.80 -41.58 -8.19
CA THR A 380 -10.74 -42.00 -6.79
C THR A 380 -11.13 -40.87 -5.84
N SER A 381 -11.21 -41.14 -4.53
CA SER A 381 -11.45 -40.12 -3.49
C SER A 381 -10.23 -39.24 -3.20
N THR A 382 -9.09 -39.46 -3.87
CA THR A 382 -7.85 -38.73 -3.60
C THR A 382 -7.10 -38.43 -4.88
N ILE A 383 -6.93 -37.16 -5.20
CA ILE A 383 -6.14 -36.68 -6.34
C ILE A 383 -4.78 -36.19 -5.84
N THR A 384 -3.71 -36.66 -6.46
CA THR A 384 -2.33 -36.27 -6.15
C THR A 384 -1.64 -35.64 -7.35
N TRP A 385 -1.07 -34.45 -7.14
CA TRP A 385 -0.33 -33.70 -8.15
C TRP A 385 1.17 -33.86 -7.96
N PRO A 386 1.94 -34.13 -9.03
CA PRO A 386 3.40 -34.22 -8.95
C PRO A 386 4.07 -32.97 -8.37
N SER A 387 3.48 -31.80 -8.62
CA SER A 387 3.94 -30.47 -8.20
C SER A 387 3.74 -30.15 -6.71
N ASN A 388 2.86 -30.88 -6.02
CA ASN A 388 2.41 -30.51 -4.67
C ASN A 388 3.55 -30.49 -3.64
N ARG A 389 3.74 -29.36 -2.95
CA ARG A 389 4.73 -29.11 -1.88
C ARG A 389 6.19 -29.33 -2.27
N ARG A 390 6.53 -29.23 -3.57
CA ARG A 390 7.93 -29.30 -3.99
C ARG A 390 8.61 -27.93 -3.89
N SER A 391 9.82 -27.90 -3.33
CA SER A 391 10.74 -26.74 -3.30
C SER A 391 11.59 -26.60 -4.57
N SER A 392 11.57 -27.64 -5.40
CA SER A 392 12.06 -27.64 -6.77
C SER A 392 10.99 -28.34 -7.60
N PRO A 393 10.38 -27.70 -8.62
CA PRO A 393 9.58 -28.44 -9.59
C PRO A 393 10.54 -29.50 -10.08
N SER A 394 10.14 -30.77 -9.95
CA SER A 394 10.95 -31.96 -10.22
C SER A 394 12.23 -31.58 -10.91
N SER A 395 13.40 -31.80 -10.28
CA SER A 395 14.67 -31.85 -11.01
C SER A 395 14.31 -32.38 -12.38
N ILE A 396 14.48 -31.56 -13.42
CA ILE A 396 14.12 -31.95 -14.78
C ILE A 396 15.15 -33.03 -15.08
N THR A 397 14.86 -34.22 -14.57
CA THR A 397 15.77 -35.34 -14.44
C THR A 397 15.53 -35.98 -15.79
N SER A 398 16.35 -35.54 -16.73
CA SER A 398 16.21 -35.69 -18.17
C SER A 398 15.31 -34.64 -18.85
N LEU A 399 15.84 -33.43 -19.04
CA LEU A 399 15.76 -32.84 -20.37
C LEU A 399 16.87 -33.49 -21.21
N SER A 400 16.78 -34.80 -21.46
CA SER A 400 17.52 -35.43 -22.56
C SER A 400 16.88 -35.05 -23.89
N THR A 401 16.57 -33.77 -24.08
CA THR A 401 16.46 -33.18 -25.41
C THR A 401 17.88 -32.85 -25.83
N LYS A 402 18.45 -33.70 -26.69
CA LYS A 402 19.54 -33.29 -27.57
C LYS A 402 19.07 -32.01 -28.29
N LEU A 403 19.45 -30.83 -27.80
CA LEU A 403 19.27 -29.59 -28.54
C LEU A 403 20.25 -29.64 -29.71
N ASN A 404 19.80 -30.12 -30.88
CA ASN A 404 20.55 -29.83 -32.09
C ASN A 404 20.56 -28.31 -32.27
N GLN A 405 21.77 -27.76 -32.44
CA GLN A 405 22.07 -26.33 -32.45
C GLN A 405 20.94 -25.45 -33.04
N SER A 406 20.33 -24.63 -32.19
CA SER A 406 20.05 -23.22 -32.49
C SER A 406 19.57 -22.56 -31.19
N ASN A 407 20.18 -21.43 -30.82
CA ASN A 407 19.84 -20.56 -29.68
C ASN A 407 18.38 -20.71 -29.23
N SER A 408 18.16 -21.39 -28.10
CA SER A 408 16.84 -21.73 -27.58
C SER A 408 16.77 -21.38 -26.10
N ASP A 409 15.76 -20.60 -25.73
CA ASP A 409 15.52 -20.10 -24.37
C ASP A 409 14.22 -20.66 -23.80
N LEU A 410 14.27 -21.00 -22.50
CA LEU A 410 13.14 -21.47 -21.68
C LEU A 410 12.36 -20.28 -21.11
N GLN A 411 11.04 -20.30 -21.29
CA GLN A 411 10.12 -19.35 -20.66
C GLN A 411 8.92 -20.16 -20.14
N HIS A 412 8.57 -19.94 -18.87
CA HIS A 412 7.55 -20.69 -18.13
C HIS A 412 6.13 -20.34 -18.54
#